data_AF-A0A935GVP0-F1
#
_entry.id   AF-A0A935GVP0-F1
#
_cell.length_a   1.000
_cell.length_b   1.000
_cell.length_c   1.000
_cell.angle_alpha   90.00
_cell.angle_beta   90.00
_cell.angle_gamma   90.00
#
_symmetry.space_group_name_H-M   'P 1'
#
loop_
_entity.id
_entity.type
_entity.pdbx_description
1 polymer ?
#
loop_
_entity_poly.entity_id
_entity_poly.type
_entity_poly.pdbx_seq_one_letter_code
_entity_poly.pdbx_strand_id
1 'polypeptide(L)'
;MKTLTLPSRSAGALVRVAPNQNDPIARQQGIENALSMALYFIRQPGNSTANLWAATARTNRALTLLKHTNELVNTHSAMGGEHA
;
A
#
# COMPACT_ATOMS: atom_id res chain seq x y z
N MET A 1 13.60 -24.62 40.74
CA MET A 1 12.77 -23.66 39.99
C MET A 1 13.71 -22.67 39.31
N LYS A 2 13.82 -22.66 37.98
CA LYS A 2 14.65 -21.71 37.22
C LYS A 2 13.76 -20.95 36.26
N THR A 3 13.55 -19.65 36.52
CA THR A 3 12.84 -18.72 35.63
C THR A 3 13.78 -18.28 34.52
N LEU A 4 13.48 -18.69 33.29
CA LEU A 4 14.18 -18.26 32.08
C LEU A 4 13.54 -16.95 31.59
N THR A 5 14.12 -15.82 31.96
CA THR A 5 13.75 -14.50 31.43
C THR A 5 14.26 -14.40 29.99
N LEU A 6 13.35 -14.39 29.01
CA LEU A 6 13.71 -14.09 27.62
C LEU A 6 14.05 -12.61 27.47
N PRO A 7 15.11 -12.23 26.73
CA PRO A 7 15.30 -10.86 26.32
C PRO A 7 14.20 -10.46 25.32
N SER A 8 13.44 -9.42 25.69
CA SER A 8 12.56 -8.67 24.82
C SER A 8 13.36 -8.21 23.60
N ARG A 9 13.21 -8.93 22.49
CA ARG A 9 13.81 -8.52 21.21
C ARG A 9 13.04 -7.30 20.76
N SER A 10 13.63 -6.13 21.03
CA SER A 10 13.27 -4.84 20.48
C SER A 10 12.87 -5.04 19.04
N ALA A 11 11.57 -4.94 18.78
CA ALA A 11 11.04 -4.88 17.44
C ALA A 11 11.72 -3.67 16.81
N GLY A 12 12.74 -3.93 16.00
CA GLY A 12 13.26 -2.95 15.07
C GLY A 12 12.08 -2.59 14.20
N ALA A 13 11.40 -1.51 14.58
CA ALA A 13 10.48 -0.81 13.72
C ALA A 13 11.34 -0.35 12.55
N LEU A 14 11.44 -1.22 11.54
CA LEU A 14 11.85 -0.83 10.22
C LEU A 14 10.89 0.30 9.87
N VAL A 15 11.36 1.53 10.04
CA VAL A 15 10.71 2.72 9.51
C VAL A 15 10.72 2.47 8.02
N ARG A 16 9.66 1.81 7.55
CA ARG A 16 9.33 1.70 6.15
C ARG A 16 9.00 3.14 5.81
N VAL A 17 10.00 3.88 5.33
CA VAL A 17 9.80 5.20 4.75
C VAL A 17 8.65 5.01 3.79
N ALA A 18 7.49 5.53 4.17
CA ALA A 18 6.35 5.51 3.28
C ALA A 18 6.84 6.28 2.06
N PRO A 19 6.83 5.67 0.85
CA PRO A 19 7.22 6.39 -0.35
C PRO A 19 6.41 7.69 -0.35
N ASN A 20 7.08 8.80 -0.64
CA ASN A 20 6.44 10.11 -0.70
C ASN A 20 5.21 9.98 -1.61
N GLN A 21 4.02 9.93 -1.02
CA GLN A 21 2.80 9.58 -1.75
C GLN A 21 2.42 10.68 -2.74
N ASN A 22 3.12 11.83 -2.68
CA ASN A 22 3.00 12.93 -3.63
C ASN A 22 3.82 12.73 -4.91
N ASP A 23 4.79 11.81 -4.94
CA ASP A 23 5.52 11.50 -6.18
C ASP A 23 4.65 10.62 -7.10
N PRO A 24 4.31 11.08 -8.32
CA PRO A 24 3.48 10.33 -9.25
C PRO A 24 4.10 8.99 -9.64
N ILE A 25 5.43 8.89 -9.76
CA ILE A 25 6.13 7.65 -10.12
C ILE A 25 6.08 6.66 -8.95
N ALA A 26 6.41 7.12 -7.74
CA ALA A 26 6.37 6.27 -6.55
C ALA A 26 4.95 5.73 -6.29
N ARG A 27 3.92 6.53 -6.60
CA ARG A 27 2.52 6.12 -6.50
C ARG A 27 2.13 5.10 -7.55
N GLN A 28 2.52 5.31 -8.81
CA GLN A 28 2.31 4.35 -9.90
C GLN A 28 2.93 2.99 -9.57
N GLN A 29 4.20 2.99 -9.12
CA GLN A 29 4.88 1.77 -8.67
C GLN A 29 4.16 1.11 -7.48
N GLY A 30 3.61 1.91 -6.56
CA GLY A 30 2.80 1.43 -5.45
C GLY A 30 1.52 0.71 -5.89
N ILE A 31 0.84 1.24 -6.91
CA ILE A 31 -0.37 0.66 -7.51
C ILE A 31 -0.01 -0.67 -8.20
N GLU A 32 1.00 -0.66 -9.07
CA GLU A 32 1.43 -1.85 -9.80
C GLU A 32 1.83 -2.99 -8.86
N ASN A 33 2.66 -2.69 -7.85
CA ASN A 33 3.08 -3.69 -6.86
C ASN A 33 1.88 -4.28 -6.10
N ALA A 34 0.95 -3.42 -5.65
CA ALA A 34 -0.25 -3.87 -4.95
C ALA A 34 -1.10 -4.82 -5.82
N LEU A 35 -1.29 -4.48 -7.10
CA LEU A 35 -2.05 -5.31 -8.05
C LEU A 35 -1.32 -6.61 -8.39
N SER A 36 -0.01 -6.57 -8.63
CA SER A 36 0.79 -7.79 -8.87
C SER A 36 0.69 -8.75 -7.69
N MET A 37 0.75 -8.24 -6.46
CA MET A 37 0.62 -9.05 -5.26
C MET A 37 -0.81 -9.59 -5.08
N ALA A 38 -1.84 -8.83 -5.44
CA ALA A 38 -3.22 -9.32 -5.42
C ALA A 38 -3.41 -10.50 -6.41
N LEU A 39 -2.90 -10.37 -7.64
CA LEU A 39 -2.95 -11.42 -8.64
C LEU A 39 -2.14 -12.66 -8.23
N TYR A 40 -1.01 -12.45 -7.55
CA TYR A 40 -0.23 -13.55 -6.99
C TYR A 40 -1.08 -14.40 -6.03
N PHE A 41 -1.77 -13.79 -5.06
CA PHE A 41 -2.63 -14.53 -4.12
C PHE A 41 -3.82 -15.20 -4.80
N ILE A 42 -4.40 -14.59 -5.84
CA ILE A 42 -5.49 -15.19 -6.62
C ILE A 42 -5.02 -16.45 -7.36
N ARG A 43 -3.77 -16.46 -7.85
CA ARG A 43 -3.19 -17.59 -8.60
C ARG A 43 -2.64 -18.70 -7.71
N GLN A 44 -2.58 -18.50 -6.39
CA GLN A 44 -2.06 -19.54 -5.50
C GLN A 44 -2.99 -20.76 -5.52
N PRO A 45 -2.44 -21.98 -5.72
CA PRO A 45 -3.22 -23.20 -5.63
C PRO A 45 -3.70 -23.42 -4.20
N GLY A 46 -4.91 -23.97 -4.07
CA GLY A 46 -5.63 -24.01 -2.80
C GLY A 46 -6.43 -22.72 -2.63
N ASN A 47 -7.73 -22.79 -2.95
CA ASN A 47 -8.66 -21.67 -2.82
C ASN A 47 -8.93 -21.40 -1.33
N SER A 48 -7.94 -20.82 -0.66
CA SER A 48 -8.01 -20.46 0.75
C SER A 48 -8.64 -19.08 0.88
N THR A 49 -9.64 -18.96 1.75
CA THR A 49 -10.26 -17.68 2.12
C THR A 49 -9.22 -16.63 2.52
N ALA A 50 -8.10 -17.04 3.14
CA ALA A 50 -7.00 -16.14 3.49
C ALA A 50 -6.34 -15.47 2.27
N ASN A 51 -6.22 -16.19 1.14
CA ASN A 51 -5.67 -15.65 -0.09
C ASN A 51 -6.60 -14.62 -0.73
N LEU A 52 -7.91 -14.87 -0.65
CA LEU A 52 -8.93 -13.91 -1.11
C LEU A 52 -8.90 -12.63 -0.26
N TRP A 53 -8.82 -12.74 1.06
CA TRP A 53 -8.66 -11.57 1.94
C TRP A 53 -7.37 -10.79 1.65
N ALA A 54 -6.26 -11.51 1.46
CA ALA A 54 -4.97 -10.92 1.14
C ALA A 54 -4.98 -10.19 -0.22
N ALA A 55 -5.68 -10.74 -1.22
CA ALA A 55 -5.89 -10.10 -2.52
C ALA A 55 -6.76 -8.86 -2.38
N THR A 56 -7.93 -8.97 -1.73
CA THR A 56 -8.86 -7.84 -1.53
C THR A 56 -8.20 -6.68 -0.79
N ALA A 57 -7.45 -6.94 0.27
CA ALA A 57 -6.75 -5.89 1.02
C ALA A 57 -5.75 -5.11 0.15
N ARG A 58 -5.07 -5.78 -0.77
CA ARG A 58 -4.10 -5.16 -1.68
C ARG A 58 -4.79 -4.39 -2.80
N THR A 59 -5.89 -4.91 -3.33
CA THR A 59 -6.74 -4.18 -4.28
C THR A 59 -7.31 -2.90 -3.64
N ASN A 60 -7.76 -2.97 -2.39
CA ASN A 60 -8.22 -1.78 -1.66
C ASN A 60 -7.11 -0.75 -1.49
N ARG A 61 -5.88 -1.18 -1.20
CA ARG A 61 -4.71 -0.28 -1.15
C ARG A 61 -4.45 0.40 -2.49
N ALA A 62 -4.52 -0.35 -3.60
CA ALA A 62 -4.38 0.23 -4.94
C ALA A 62 -5.47 1.27 -5.23
N LEU A 63 -6.72 0.98 -4.85
CA LEU A 63 -7.84 1.91 -4.97
C LEU A 63 -7.61 3.20 -4.18
N THR A 64 -7.10 3.12 -2.95
CA THR A 64 -6.75 4.32 -2.17
C THR A 64 -5.71 5.18 -2.88
N LEU A 65 -4.67 4.57 -3.46
CA LEU A 65 -3.64 5.32 -4.21
C LEU A 65 -4.22 5.96 -5.48
N LEU A 66 -5.15 5.30 -6.17
CA LEU A 66 -5.84 5.87 -7.33
C LEU A 66 -6.74 7.06 -6.96
N LYS A 67 -7.49 6.96 -5.85
CA LYS A 67 -8.31 8.07 -5.35
C LYS A 67 -7.45 9.30 -5.03
N HIS A 68 -6.31 9.09 -4.38
CA HIS A 68 -5.36 10.15 -4.08
C HIS A 68 -4.84 10.85 -5.36
N THR A 69 -4.62 10.10 -6.45
CA THR A 69 -4.28 10.71 -7.75
C THR A 69 -5.40 11.59 -8.28
N ASN A 70 -6.65 11.14 -8.23
CA ASN A 70 -7.79 11.92 -8.70
C ASN A 70 -7.94 13.23 -7.91
N GLU A 71 -7.80 13.18 -6.59
CA GLU A 71 -7.86 14.36 -5.72
C GLU A 71 -6.71 15.35 -6.00
N LEU A 72 -5.49 14.86 -6.20
CA LEU A 72 -4.34 15.70 -6.55
C LEU A 72 -4.44 16.34 -7.93
N VAL A 73 -5.05 15.65 -8.91
CA VAL A 73 -5.31 16.22 -10.23
C VAL A 73 -6.37 17.32 -10.14
N ASN A 74 -7.47 17.07 -9.43
CA ASN A 74 -8.55 18.05 -9.27
C ASN A 74 -8.08 19.31 -8.52
N THR A 75 -7.21 19.17 -7.52
CA THR A 75 -6.62 20.31 -6.80
C THR A 75 -5.64 21.10 -7.65
N HIS A 76 -4.82 20.46 -8.49
CA HIS A 76 -3.99 21.17 -9.48
C HIS A 76 -4.83 21.91 -10.52
N SER A 77 -5.93 21.32 -11.00
CA SER A 77 -6.83 21.99 -11.94
C SER A 77 -7.56 23.18 -11.33
N ALA A 78 -7.89 23.14 -10.02
CA ALA A 78 -8.51 24.27 -9.32
C ALA A 78 -7.56 25.46 -9.14
N MET A 79 -6.26 25.22 -8.94
CA MET A 79 -5.26 26.30 -8.79
C MET A 79 -4.78 26.89 -10.13
N GLY A 80 -5.00 26.18 -11.25
CA GLY A 80 -4.61 26.65 -12.60
C GLY A 80 -5.59 27.63 -13.27
N GLY A 81 -6.72 27.94 -12.63
CA GLY A 81 -7.76 28.82 -13.16
C GLY A 81 -7.64 30.30 -12.77
N GLU A 82 -6.62 30.68 -11.98
CA GLU A 82 -6.51 32.03 -11.39
C GLU A 82 -5.48 32.94 -12.09
N HIS A 83 -4.92 32.50 -13.22
CA HIS A 83 -4.01 33.29 -14.05
C HIS A 83 -4.51 33.34 -15.51
N ALA A 84 -5.56 34.12 -15.75
CA ALA A 84 -5.98 34.58 -17.08
C ALA A 84 -5.98 36.11 -17.11
#